data_AF-A0A0Q4UFB0-F1
#
_entry.id   AF-A0A0Q4UFB0-F1
#
_cell.length_a   1.000
_cell.length_b   1.000
_cell.length_c   1.000
_cell.angle_alpha   90.00
_cell.angle_beta   90.00
_cell.angle_gamma   90.00
#
_symmetry.space_group_name_H-M   'P 1'
#
loop_
_entity.id
_entity.type
_entity.pdbx_description
1 polymer ?
#
loop_
_entity_poly.entity_id
_entity_poly.type
_entity_poly.pdbx_seq_one_letter_code
_entity_poly.pdbx_strand_id
1 'polypeptide(L)'
;MVEQPVSVVASELPAAIAPEAAKAAAKRTEGASLKAERAFYKRFVEQYHGLYQTRFEPFRRAEDKRLNRDEFDDNFVQSGERLAALARGEGDFAKDRTDLEELLQVMTQASTLPETLARLNQYKNAFKKPVRSQVERFRTESRRGWDSLSTSCEGWYESPVGCAVTRQVSVPYTQTVTAMALPEGLLSHTQIFRGMQDRYFALLTERREREAASVSAKRADIAEGQIIGWGSLHLMLYVLAGFLVLMFFFLLIAIERHQRRVNVRG
;
A
#
# COMPACT_ATOMS: atom_id res chain seq x y z
N MET A 1 0.03 -8.38 27.45
CA MET A 1 1.26 -8.82 26.77
C MET A 1 1.82 -7.58 26.12
N VAL A 2 3.12 -7.29 26.26
CA VAL A 2 3.72 -6.06 25.71
C VAL A 2 3.73 -6.18 24.19
N GLU A 3 2.93 -5.36 23.51
CA GLU A 3 3.06 -5.11 22.08
C GLU A 3 4.46 -4.59 21.78
N GLN A 4 5.19 -5.31 20.93
CA GLN A 4 6.34 -4.72 20.27
C GLN A 4 5.81 -3.94 19.06
N PRO A 5 6.30 -2.71 18.83
CA PRO A 5 5.93 -1.95 17.64
C PRO A 5 6.39 -2.71 16.39
N VAL A 6 5.51 -2.86 15.39
CA VAL A 6 5.94 -3.21 14.02
C VAL A 6 6.99 -2.17 13.65
N SER A 7 8.22 -2.62 13.47
CA SER A 7 9.30 -1.79 12.94
C SER A 7 9.82 -2.44 11.67
N VAL A 8 10.01 -1.64 10.63
CA VAL A 8 10.70 -1.93 9.41
C VAL A 8 12.15 -1.54 9.67
N VAL A 9 12.97 -2.53 10.03
CA VAL A 9 14.40 -2.31 10.20
C VAL A 9 15.04 -2.02 8.84
N ALA A 10 16.12 -1.23 8.79
CA ALA A 10 16.91 -0.95 7.58
C ALA A 10 17.25 -2.22 6.76
N SER A 11 17.60 -3.27 7.51
CA SER A 11 17.97 -4.60 7.03
C SER A 11 16.77 -5.46 6.65
N GLU A 12 15.56 -4.96 6.88
CA GLU A 12 14.29 -5.66 6.78
C GLU A 12 13.31 -5.06 5.76
N LEU A 13 13.83 -4.33 4.77
CA LEU A 13 13.20 -4.34 3.45
C LEU A 13 12.94 -5.80 2.95
N PRO A 14 13.60 -6.82 3.54
CA PRO A 14 13.06 -8.16 3.84
C PRO A 14 12.85 -8.51 5.36
N ALA A 15 11.57 -8.69 5.76
CA ALA A 15 11.01 -9.46 6.91
C ALA A 15 10.81 -8.85 8.34
N ALA A 16 9.60 -9.03 8.90
CA ALA A 16 9.09 -9.05 10.32
C ALA A 16 8.89 -7.74 11.16
N ILE A 17 7.98 -7.55 12.16
CA ILE A 17 6.72 -8.17 12.72
C ILE A 17 6.05 -7.22 13.79
N ALA A 18 4.69 -7.21 13.87
CA ALA A 18 3.65 -7.17 14.96
C ALA A 18 2.84 -5.92 15.49
N PRO A 19 1.48 -6.02 15.65
CA PRO A 19 0.53 -4.93 16.02
C PRO A 19 -0.37 -5.16 17.29
N GLU A 20 -1.13 -4.16 17.80
CA GLU A 20 -2.53 -4.34 18.27
C GLU A 20 -3.50 -3.16 17.98
N ALA A 21 -4.77 -3.58 17.87
CA ALA A 21 -5.99 -2.97 18.41
C ALA A 21 -6.51 -1.64 17.86
N ALA A 22 -7.40 -1.79 16.88
CA ALA A 22 -8.58 -0.96 16.76
C ALA A 22 -9.34 -0.86 18.10
N LYS A 23 -9.25 0.28 18.78
CA LYS A 23 -10.31 0.83 19.62
C LYS A 23 -10.28 2.36 19.59
N ALA A 24 -11.47 2.91 19.37
CA ALA A 24 -11.84 4.32 19.29
C ALA A 24 -11.29 5.08 18.07
N ALA A 25 -11.98 4.91 16.93
CA ALA A 25 -12.33 6.10 16.16
C ALA A 25 -13.16 6.99 17.09
N ALA A 26 -12.49 7.79 17.91
CA ALA A 26 -13.15 8.91 18.55
C ALA A 26 -13.66 9.77 17.40
N LYS A 27 -14.99 9.83 17.22
CA LYS A 27 -15.61 10.85 16.39
C LYS A 27 -15.04 12.18 16.87
N ARG A 28 -14.06 12.71 16.14
CA ARG A 28 -13.55 14.05 16.37
C ARG A 28 -14.70 14.96 16.02
N THR A 29 -15.16 15.71 17.01
CA THR A 29 -16.11 16.80 16.84
C THR A 29 -15.56 17.72 15.75
N GLU A 30 -16.37 18.00 14.73
CA GLU A 30 -16.08 19.03 13.73
C GLU A 30 -15.62 20.30 14.47
N GLY A 31 -14.35 20.69 14.28
CA GLY A 31 -13.75 21.84 14.96
C GLY A 31 -12.58 21.56 15.91
N ALA A 32 -12.16 20.30 16.10
CA ALA A 32 -10.90 20.02 16.79
C ALA A 32 -9.71 20.64 16.02
N SER A 33 -8.99 21.56 16.67
CA SER A 33 -7.85 22.27 16.08
C SER A 33 -6.74 21.32 15.67
N LEU A 34 -6.52 21.12 14.35
CA LEU A 34 -5.45 20.30 13.78
C LEU A 34 -4.05 20.95 13.89
N LYS A 35 -3.83 21.77 14.92
CA LYS A 35 -2.60 22.58 15.05
C LYS A 35 -1.37 21.70 15.27
N ALA A 36 -1.49 20.65 16.06
CA ALA A 36 -0.38 19.73 16.34
C ALA A 36 -0.02 18.91 15.10
N GLU A 37 -1.04 18.44 14.37
CA GLU A 37 -0.92 17.67 13.14
C GLU A 37 -0.26 18.51 12.05
N ARG A 38 -0.72 19.75 11.84
CA ARG A 38 -0.10 20.69 10.88
C ARG A 38 1.37 20.95 11.21
N ALA A 39 1.69 21.14 12.49
CA ALA A 39 3.07 21.36 12.92
C ALA A 39 3.94 20.12 12.67
N PHE A 40 3.41 18.92 12.92
CA PHE A 40 4.08 17.66 12.62
C PHE A 40 4.38 17.52 11.14
N TYR A 41 3.37 17.60 10.27
CA TYR A 41 3.57 17.41 8.83
C TYR A 41 4.50 18.46 8.24
N LYS A 42 4.38 19.72 8.66
CA LYS A 42 5.31 20.77 8.22
C LYS A 42 6.77 20.41 8.55
N ARG A 43 7.03 20.00 9.80
CA ARG A 43 8.37 19.58 10.23
C ARG A 43 8.84 18.34 9.47
N PHE A 44 7.94 17.39 9.24
CA PHE A 44 8.23 16.18 8.49
C PHE A 44 8.64 16.48 7.05
N VAL A 45 7.84 17.29 6.33
CA VAL A 45 8.15 17.76 4.97
C VAL A 45 9.51 18.45 4.93
N GLU A 46 9.81 19.32 5.90
CA GLU A 46 11.11 19.99 5.98
C GLU A 46 12.28 18.99 6.11
N GLN A 47 12.15 18.00 6.99
CA GLN A 47 13.18 16.97 7.18
C GLN A 47 13.31 16.04 5.96
N TYR A 48 12.20 15.59 5.40
CA TYR A 48 12.16 14.66 4.29
C TYR A 48 12.63 15.30 2.99
N HIS A 49 12.27 16.55 2.75
CA HIS A 49 12.82 17.36 1.67
C HIS A 49 14.32 17.62 1.88
N GLY A 50 14.77 17.88 3.11
CA GLY A 50 16.20 17.98 3.43
C GLY A 50 16.98 16.71 3.10
N LEU A 51 16.42 15.53 3.40
CA LEU A 51 17.00 14.24 2.98
C LEU A 51 17.11 14.15 1.45
N TYR A 52 16.04 14.49 0.73
CA TYR A 52 16.04 14.50 -0.74
C TYR A 52 17.12 15.43 -1.31
N GLN A 53 17.19 16.67 -0.80
CA GLN A 53 18.16 17.67 -1.22
C GLN A 53 19.61 17.28 -0.96
N THR A 54 19.87 16.53 0.12
CA THR A 54 21.24 16.15 0.49
C THR A 54 21.69 14.87 -0.21
N ARG A 55 20.78 13.93 -0.47
CA ARG A 55 21.13 12.58 -0.95
C ARG A 55 20.81 12.34 -2.43
N PHE A 56 19.79 12.99 -2.98
CA PHE A 56 19.30 12.71 -4.35
C PHE A 56 19.54 13.88 -5.30
N GLU A 57 19.30 15.11 -4.84
CA GLU A 57 19.49 16.32 -5.65
C GLU A 57 20.92 16.50 -6.21
N PRO A 58 22.02 16.06 -5.55
CA PRO A 58 23.37 16.12 -6.14
C PRO A 58 23.53 15.28 -7.42
N PHE A 59 22.60 14.37 -7.71
CA PHE A 59 22.56 13.54 -8.92
C PHE A 59 21.61 14.06 -10.00
N ARG A 60 20.98 15.22 -9.77
CA ARG A 60 20.15 15.91 -10.75
C ARG A 60 20.96 16.30 -11.99
N ARG A 61 20.36 16.16 -13.18
CA ARG A 61 20.92 16.67 -14.44
C ARG A 61 20.40 18.08 -14.71
N ALA A 62 21.12 18.85 -15.52
CA ALA A 62 20.75 20.24 -15.80
C ALA A 62 19.33 20.43 -16.38
N GLU A 63 18.89 19.44 -17.15
CA GLU A 63 17.58 19.35 -17.81
C GLU A 63 16.42 18.94 -16.89
N ASP A 64 16.72 18.39 -15.71
CA ASP A 64 15.68 17.96 -14.78
C ASP A 64 15.17 19.15 -13.97
N LYS A 65 13.85 19.20 -13.77
CA LYS A 65 13.22 20.19 -12.90
C LYS A 65 13.70 20.01 -11.47
N ARG A 66 14.20 21.10 -10.88
CA ARG A 66 14.45 21.17 -9.44
C ARG A 66 13.13 21.37 -8.73
N LEU A 67 12.83 20.49 -7.78
CA LEU A 67 11.62 20.59 -6.96
C LEU A 67 11.84 21.62 -5.86
N ASN A 68 10.89 22.55 -5.71
CA ASN A 68 10.81 23.35 -4.49
C ASN A 68 10.12 22.53 -3.37
N ARG A 69 10.09 23.07 -2.14
CA ARG A 69 9.54 22.32 -1.00
C ARG A 69 8.06 21.98 -1.16
N ASP A 70 7.27 22.90 -1.70
CA ASP A 70 5.82 22.72 -1.81
C ASP A 70 5.51 21.71 -2.93
N GLU A 71 6.22 21.79 -4.06
CA GLU A 71 6.18 20.78 -5.12
C GLU A 71 6.67 19.41 -4.64
N PHE A 72 7.65 19.36 -3.74
CA PHE A 72 8.09 18.12 -3.12
C PHE A 72 7.01 17.54 -2.20
N ASP A 73 6.35 18.36 -1.38
CA ASP A 73 5.23 17.92 -0.56
C ASP A 73 4.12 17.32 -1.43
N ASP A 74 3.65 18.07 -2.45
CA ASP A 74 2.60 17.63 -3.37
C ASP A 74 2.91 16.31 -4.08
N ASN A 75 4.19 16.05 -4.36
CA ASN A 75 4.63 14.85 -5.07
C ASN A 75 4.92 13.64 -4.19
N PHE A 76 5.15 13.82 -2.89
CA PHE A 76 5.67 12.75 -2.03
C PHE A 76 4.92 12.58 -0.72
N VAL A 77 4.75 13.65 0.03
CA VAL A 77 4.17 13.58 1.39
C VAL A 77 2.66 13.82 1.34
N GLN A 78 2.20 14.72 0.48
CA GLN A 78 0.81 15.12 0.31
C GLN A 78 0.20 15.59 1.64
N SER A 79 0.93 16.43 2.38
CA SER A 79 0.54 16.84 3.72
C SER A 79 -0.85 17.50 3.77
N GLY A 80 -1.19 18.27 2.74
CA GLY A 80 -2.50 18.90 2.59
C GLY A 80 -3.64 17.88 2.49
N GLU A 81 -3.45 16.81 1.70
CA GLU A 81 -4.46 15.74 1.55
C GLU A 81 -4.61 14.93 2.82
N ARG A 82 -3.51 14.60 3.50
CA ARG A 82 -3.54 13.91 4.80
C ARG A 82 -4.26 14.72 5.86
N LEU A 83 -3.96 16.02 5.95
CA LEU A 83 -4.65 16.94 6.85
C LEU A 83 -6.14 17.06 6.52
N ALA A 84 -6.51 17.08 5.23
CA ALA A 84 -7.91 17.08 4.81
C ALA A 84 -8.62 15.78 5.19
N ALA A 85 -7.99 14.62 5.02
CA ALA A 85 -8.52 13.33 5.44
C ALA A 85 -8.72 13.27 6.97
N LEU A 86 -7.77 13.79 7.75
CA LEU A 86 -7.92 13.92 9.20
C LEU A 86 -9.05 14.87 9.61
N ALA A 87 -9.25 15.96 8.88
CA ALA A 87 -10.35 16.89 9.11
C ALA A 87 -11.72 16.23 8.84
N ARG A 88 -11.79 15.32 7.86
CA ARG A 88 -12.99 14.51 7.56
C ARG A 88 -13.17 13.30 8.48
N GLY A 89 -12.22 13.01 9.37
CA GLY A 89 -12.24 11.83 10.24
C GLY A 89 -11.95 10.51 9.52
N GLU A 90 -11.37 10.56 8.32
CA GLU A 90 -11.03 9.40 7.49
C GLU A 90 -9.63 8.83 7.78
N GLY A 91 -8.85 9.50 8.63
CA GLY A 91 -7.47 9.14 8.94
C GLY A 91 -7.20 8.94 10.44
N ASP A 92 -6.22 8.08 10.72
CA ASP A 92 -5.63 7.90 12.06
C ASP A 92 -4.27 8.61 12.11
N PHE A 93 -4.23 9.76 12.79
CA PHE A 93 -3.00 10.56 12.89
C PHE A 93 -1.89 9.83 13.64
N ALA A 94 -2.21 9.03 14.66
CA ALA A 94 -1.18 8.34 15.44
C ALA A 94 -0.47 7.31 14.55
N LYS A 95 -1.26 6.51 13.83
CA LYS A 95 -0.75 5.54 12.87
C LYS A 95 0.03 6.21 11.74
N ASP A 96 -0.53 7.26 11.14
CA ASP A 96 0.11 7.96 10.04
C ASP A 96 1.44 8.60 10.45
N ARG A 97 1.49 9.17 11.66
CA ARG A 97 2.71 9.71 12.23
C ARG A 97 3.79 8.64 12.39
N THR A 98 3.45 7.47 12.92
CA THR A 98 4.40 6.35 13.08
C THR A 98 4.92 5.88 11.73
N ASP A 99 4.03 5.71 10.75
CA ASP A 99 4.40 5.29 9.39
C ASP A 99 5.35 6.30 8.73
N LEU A 100 5.11 7.60 8.91
CA LEU A 100 5.98 8.64 8.34
C LEU A 100 7.33 8.74 9.06
N GLU A 101 7.35 8.69 10.39
CA GLU A 101 8.61 8.69 11.15
C GLU A 101 9.50 7.49 10.75
N GLU A 102 8.89 6.31 10.58
CA GLU A 102 9.57 5.11 10.09
C GLU A 102 10.03 5.27 8.63
N LEU A 103 9.18 5.78 7.74
CA LEU A 103 9.55 6.07 6.34
C LEU A 103 10.81 6.94 6.28
N LEU A 104 10.89 8.02 7.08
CA LEU A 104 12.06 8.90 7.10
C LEU A 104 13.32 8.14 7.53
N GLN A 105 13.23 7.28 8.54
CA GLN A 105 14.36 6.48 9.02
C GLN A 105 14.82 5.49 7.94
N VAL A 106 13.90 4.72 7.37
CA VAL A 106 14.19 3.71 6.33
C VAL A 106 14.77 4.38 5.09
N MET A 107 14.20 5.49 4.64
CA MET A 107 14.69 6.23 3.47
C MET A 107 16.06 6.84 3.72
N THR A 108 16.33 7.32 4.94
CA THR A 108 17.66 7.83 5.31
C THR A 108 18.71 6.74 5.15
N GLN A 109 18.43 5.53 5.62
CA GLN A 109 19.35 4.38 5.51
C GLN A 109 19.47 3.86 4.07
N ALA A 110 18.34 3.73 3.37
CA ALA A 110 18.29 3.27 1.98
C ALA A 110 19.05 4.22 1.02
N SER A 111 19.06 5.51 1.33
CA SER A 111 19.76 6.53 0.53
C SER A 111 21.29 6.37 0.53
N THR A 112 21.85 5.71 1.56
CA THR A 112 23.29 5.48 1.69
C THR A 112 23.73 4.11 1.21
N LEU A 113 22.81 3.26 0.76
CA LEU A 113 23.14 1.92 0.29
C LEU A 113 23.97 2.00 -1.00
N PRO A 114 25.00 1.14 -1.16
CA PRO A 114 25.82 1.12 -2.37
C PRO A 114 25.01 0.94 -3.66
N GLU A 115 23.95 0.13 -3.62
CA GLU A 115 23.06 -0.10 -4.76
C GLU A 115 22.32 1.18 -5.19
N THR A 116 21.79 1.94 -4.22
CA THR A 116 21.12 3.22 -4.47
C THR A 116 22.08 4.22 -5.08
N LEU A 117 23.28 4.34 -4.50
CA LEU A 117 24.34 5.22 -5.01
C LEU A 117 24.80 4.79 -6.41
N ALA A 118 24.88 3.49 -6.70
CA ALA A 118 25.23 2.99 -8.03
C ALA A 118 24.18 3.40 -9.08
N ARG A 119 22.88 3.25 -8.77
CA ARG A 119 21.79 3.68 -9.66
C ARG A 119 21.80 5.19 -9.90
N LEU A 120 22.01 5.99 -8.85
CA LEU A 120 22.09 7.45 -8.95
C LEU A 120 23.28 7.91 -9.79
N ASN A 121 24.45 7.28 -9.59
CA ASN A 121 25.64 7.55 -10.40
C ASN A 121 25.44 7.13 -11.86
N GLN A 122 24.81 5.97 -12.11
CA GLN A 122 24.51 5.50 -13.45
C GLN A 122 23.62 6.50 -14.19
N TYR A 123 22.59 7.04 -13.53
CA TYR A 123 21.74 8.08 -14.10
C TYR A 123 22.51 9.37 -14.39
N LYS A 124 23.28 9.88 -13.42
CA LYS A 124 24.05 11.12 -13.55
C LYS A 124 25.05 11.07 -14.71
N ASN A 125 25.72 9.93 -14.87
CA ASN A 125 26.78 9.74 -15.84
C ASN A 125 26.28 9.18 -17.19
N ALA A 126 24.98 8.89 -17.33
CA ALA A 126 24.44 8.34 -18.57
C ALA A 126 24.45 9.38 -19.70
N PHE A 127 24.94 8.98 -20.87
CA PHE A 127 24.91 9.80 -22.07
C PHE A 127 23.62 9.59 -22.86
N LYS A 128 23.06 10.68 -23.38
CA LYS A 128 21.93 10.61 -24.30
C LYS A 128 22.38 9.96 -25.60
N LYS A 129 21.59 9.02 -26.10
CA LYS A 129 21.79 8.36 -27.38
C LYS A 129 20.68 8.77 -28.35
N PRO A 130 20.95 8.81 -29.67
CA PRO A 130 19.90 9.07 -30.65
C PRO A 130 18.93 7.88 -30.68
N VAL A 131 17.69 8.13 -30.28
CA VAL A 131 16.59 7.17 -30.36
C VAL A 131 15.68 7.58 -31.50
N ARG A 132 15.35 6.62 -32.37
CA ARG A 132 14.42 6.80 -33.48
C ARG A 132 13.06 6.31 -33.05
N SER A 133 12.07 7.19 -33.03
CA SER A 133 10.67 6.84 -32.81
C SER A 133 9.83 7.16 -34.05
N GLN A 134 8.82 6.33 -34.31
CA GLN A 134 7.80 6.65 -35.30
C GLN A 134 6.70 7.44 -34.61
N VAL A 135 6.43 8.64 -35.11
CA VAL A 135 5.35 9.48 -34.59
C VAL A 135 4.32 9.62 -35.70
N GLU A 136 3.06 9.32 -35.38
CA GLU A 136 1.93 9.58 -36.26
C GLU A 136 1.64 11.08 -36.25
N ARG A 137 1.60 11.68 -37.44
CA ARG A 137 1.26 13.08 -37.64
C ARG A 137 0.15 13.18 -38.67
N PHE A 138 -0.59 14.27 -38.62
CA PHE A 138 -1.63 14.56 -39.59
C PHE A 138 -1.16 15.66 -40.52
N ARG A 139 -1.38 15.47 -41.82
CA ARG A 139 -1.26 16.54 -42.80
C ARG A 139 -2.60 16.76 -43.46
N THR A 140 -2.90 18.02 -43.76
CA THR A 140 -4.10 18.38 -44.51
C THR A 140 -3.81 18.24 -46.00
N GLU A 141 -4.54 17.36 -46.66
CA GLU A 141 -4.49 17.19 -48.11
C GLU A 141 -5.79 17.67 -48.74
N SER A 142 -5.66 18.40 -49.84
CA SER A 142 -6.78 18.76 -50.69
C SER A 142 -7.13 17.56 -51.58
N ARG A 143 -8.29 16.95 -51.36
CA ARG A 143 -8.79 15.82 -52.17
C ARG A 143 -10.07 16.20 -52.88
N ARG A 144 -10.14 15.87 -54.17
CA ARG A 144 -11.36 16.00 -54.96
C ARG A 144 -12.27 14.81 -54.64
N GLY A 145 -13.54 15.07 -54.40
CA GLY A 145 -14.53 14.06 -54.08
C GLY A 145 -15.94 14.50 -54.43
N TRP A 146 -16.86 13.54 -54.47
CA TRP A 146 -18.27 13.82 -54.62
C TRP A 146 -18.87 14.22 -53.27
N ASP A 147 -19.59 15.33 -53.23
CA ASP A 147 -20.36 15.77 -52.07
C ASP A 147 -21.83 15.89 -52.45
N SER A 148 -22.65 14.99 -51.90
CA SER A 148 -24.09 14.90 -52.17
C SER A 148 -24.89 16.08 -51.62
N LEU A 149 -24.29 16.93 -50.79
CA LEU A 149 -24.93 18.10 -50.20
C LEU A 149 -24.49 19.41 -50.88
N SER A 150 -23.51 19.36 -51.79
CA SER A 150 -23.00 20.56 -52.45
C SER A 150 -23.90 20.97 -53.61
N THR A 151 -24.25 22.26 -53.66
CA THR A 151 -25.03 22.90 -54.73
C THR A 151 -24.16 23.80 -55.62
N SER A 152 -22.83 23.62 -55.58
CA SER A 152 -21.86 24.54 -56.19
C SER A 152 -21.70 24.39 -57.71
N CYS A 153 -22.40 23.44 -58.33
CA CYS A 153 -22.31 23.11 -59.75
C CYS A 153 -23.71 23.07 -60.38
N GLU A 154 -23.77 23.25 -61.70
CA GLU A 154 -25.02 23.13 -62.45
C GLU A 154 -25.44 21.65 -62.56
N GLY A 155 -26.74 21.37 -62.39
CA GLY A 155 -27.25 19.99 -62.36
C GLY A 155 -27.06 19.26 -61.02
N TRP A 156 -26.71 19.96 -59.93
CA TRP A 156 -26.48 19.35 -58.61
C TRP A 156 -27.66 18.53 -58.05
N TYR A 157 -28.88 18.77 -58.54
CA TYR A 157 -30.10 18.08 -58.15
C TYR A 157 -30.39 16.81 -58.97
N GLU A 158 -29.64 16.56 -60.04
CA GLU A 158 -29.78 15.37 -60.89
C GLU A 158 -28.92 14.21 -60.37
N SER A 159 -29.29 12.97 -60.66
CA SER A 159 -28.60 11.79 -60.11
C SER A 159 -27.27 11.51 -60.84
N PRO A 160 -26.15 11.26 -60.13
CA PRO A 160 -26.02 11.26 -58.66
C PRO A 160 -26.13 12.68 -58.12
N VAL A 161 -26.96 12.89 -57.09
CA VAL A 161 -27.20 14.21 -56.50
C VAL A 161 -25.93 14.71 -55.82
N GLY A 162 -25.56 15.96 -56.06
CA GLY A 162 -24.38 16.63 -55.50
C GLY A 162 -23.44 17.28 -56.51
N CYS A 163 -22.25 17.61 -56.06
CA CYS A 163 -21.18 18.18 -56.89
C CYS A 163 -19.81 17.58 -56.58
N ALA A 164 -18.92 17.59 -57.58
CA ALA A 164 -17.50 17.33 -57.38
C ALA A 164 -16.83 18.53 -56.70
N VAL A 165 -16.52 18.41 -55.42
CA VAL A 165 -15.88 19.47 -54.62
C VAL A 165 -14.46 19.09 -54.24
N THR A 166 -13.68 20.12 -53.92
CA THR A 166 -12.34 19.97 -53.34
C THR A 166 -12.46 20.16 -51.84
N ARG A 167 -12.22 19.10 -51.06
CA ARG A 167 -12.28 19.14 -49.59
C ARG A 167 -10.90 18.92 -48.97
N GLN A 168 -10.66 19.60 -47.86
CA GLN A 168 -9.48 19.37 -47.04
C GLN A 168 -9.72 18.13 -46.17
N VAL A 169 -8.89 17.10 -46.35
CA VAL A 169 -8.95 15.86 -45.58
C VAL A 169 -7.69 15.75 -44.73
N SER A 170 -7.85 15.48 -43.44
CA SER A 170 -6.73 15.16 -42.55
C SER A 170 -6.30 13.71 -42.81
N VAL A 171 -5.06 13.52 -43.25
CA VAL A 171 -4.50 12.20 -43.57
C VAL A 171 -3.36 11.90 -42.61
N PRO A 172 -3.39 10.75 -41.89
CA PRO A 172 -2.29 10.35 -41.03
C PRO A 172 -1.08 9.92 -41.87
N TYR A 173 0.12 10.27 -41.40
CA TYR A 173 1.38 9.80 -41.94
C TYR A 173 2.37 9.53 -40.80
N THR A 174 3.21 8.51 -40.98
CA THR A 174 4.26 8.18 -40.02
C THR A 174 5.53 8.96 -40.36
N GLN A 175 6.07 9.67 -39.38
CA GLN A 175 7.38 10.33 -39.49
C GLN A 175 8.36 9.70 -38.51
N THR A 176 9.54 9.30 -38.98
CA THR A 176 10.63 8.91 -38.08
C THR A 176 11.27 10.18 -37.51
N VAL A 177 11.13 10.37 -36.20
CA VAL A 177 11.77 11.46 -35.46
C VAL A 177 12.96 10.87 -34.72
N THR A 178 14.13 11.49 -34.87
CA THR A 178 15.31 11.14 -34.08
C THR A 178 15.42 12.14 -32.93
N ALA A 179 15.36 11.67 -31.69
CA ALA A 179 15.51 12.49 -30.50
C ALA A 179 16.66 11.95 -29.63
N MET A 180 17.40 12.87 -28.98
CA MET A 180 18.44 12.49 -28.02
C MET A 180 17.78 12.12 -26.70
N ALA A 181 17.70 10.83 -26.39
CA ALA A 181 17.07 10.31 -25.18
C ALA A 181 18.07 9.52 -24.32
N LEU A 182 17.79 9.43 -23.02
CA LEU A 182 18.51 8.52 -22.14
C LEU A 182 18.23 7.06 -22.54
N PRO A 183 19.18 6.14 -22.33
CA PRO A 183 18.93 4.70 -22.45
C PRO A 183 17.69 4.27 -21.66
N GLU A 184 16.94 3.31 -22.21
CA GLU A 184 15.79 2.73 -21.54
C GLU A 184 16.19 2.06 -20.22
N GLY A 185 15.29 2.07 -19.23
CA GLY A 185 15.50 1.47 -17.92
C GLY A 185 16.27 2.34 -16.92
N LEU A 186 16.76 3.52 -17.31
CA LEU A 186 17.34 4.48 -16.37
C LEU A 186 16.24 5.28 -15.68
N LEU A 187 16.23 5.22 -14.35
CA LEU A 187 15.35 6.01 -13.50
C LEU A 187 16.05 7.31 -13.10
N SER A 188 15.34 8.43 -13.16
CA SER A 188 15.84 9.71 -12.64
C SER A 188 15.99 9.68 -11.12
N HIS A 189 16.80 10.58 -10.56
CA HIS A 189 16.97 10.72 -9.11
C HIS A 189 15.61 10.84 -8.36
N THR A 190 14.67 11.61 -8.90
CA THR A 190 13.30 11.74 -8.37
C THR A 190 12.50 10.44 -8.50
N GLN A 191 12.63 9.71 -9.61
CA GLN A 191 11.98 8.41 -9.81
C GLN A 191 12.56 7.32 -8.91
N ILE A 192 13.87 7.33 -8.67
CA ILE A 192 14.53 6.42 -7.72
C ILE A 192 14.01 6.68 -6.31
N PHE A 193 13.94 7.95 -5.89
CA PHE A 193 13.39 8.32 -4.59
C PHE A 193 11.93 7.88 -4.45
N ARG A 194 11.08 8.16 -5.46
CA ARG A 194 9.68 7.71 -5.50
C ARG A 194 9.56 6.20 -5.43
N GLY A 195 10.32 5.47 -6.24
CA GLY A 195 10.27 4.02 -6.28
C GLY A 195 10.63 3.37 -4.93
N MET A 196 11.54 3.98 -4.16
CA MET A 196 11.84 3.52 -2.80
C MET A 196 10.70 3.81 -1.82
N GLN A 197 10.11 5.01 -1.88
CA GLN A 197 8.95 5.35 -1.06
C GLN A 197 7.75 4.43 -1.35
N ASP A 198 7.43 4.22 -2.63
CA ASP A 198 6.33 3.36 -3.07
C ASP A 198 6.56 1.91 -2.62
N ARG A 199 7.82 1.43 -2.71
CA ARG A 199 8.19 0.10 -2.23
C ARG A 199 8.02 -0.03 -0.72
N TYR A 200 8.36 1.00 0.06
CA TYR A 200 8.13 1.01 1.50
C TYR A 200 6.63 0.86 1.82
N PHE A 201 5.76 1.67 1.21
CA PHE A 201 4.32 1.59 1.48
C PHE A 201 3.69 0.27 0.99
N ALA A 202 4.17 -0.27 -0.13
CA ALA A 202 3.76 -1.59 -0.60
C ALA A 202 4.11 -2.69 0.41
N LEU A 203 5.35 -2.69 0.93
CA LEU A 203 5.79 -3.64 1.95
C LEU A 203 5.06 -3.48 3.27
N LEU A 204 4.79 -2.24 3.68
CA LEU A 204 4.02 -1.94 4.88
C LEU A 204 2.60 -2.52 4.78
N THR A 205 1.96 -2.37 3.61
CA THR A 205 0.63 -2.94 3.33
C THR A 205 0.67 -4.46 3.34
N GLU A 206 1.62 -5.07 2.63
CA GLU A 206 1.81 -6.53 2.58
C GLU A 206 2.02 -7.14 3.99
N ARG A 207 2.82 -6.49 4.84
CA ARG A 207 3.04 -6.92 6.23
C ARG A 207 1.76 -6.86 7.06
N ARG A 208 1.00 -5.76 6.94
CA ARG A 208 -0.29 -5.59 7.64
C ARG A 208 -1.31 -6.64 7.25
N GLU A 209 -1.40 -6.97 5.97
CA GLU A 209 -2.29 -8.01 5.47
C GLU A 209 -1.90 -9.39 5.99
N ARG A 210 -0.61 -9.72 5.98
CA ARG A 210 -0.10 -10.99 6.55
C ARG A 210 -0.34 -11.08 8.05
N GLU A 211 -0.13 -10.01 8.79
CA GLU A 211 -0.39 -9.98 10.22
C GLU A 211 -1.88 -10.13 10.53
N ALA A 212 -2.75 -9.42 9.81
CA ALA A 212 -4.20 -9.56 9.95
C ALA A 212 -4.66 -11.01 9.66
N ALA A 213 -4.11 -11.64 8.60
CA ALA A 213 -4.37 -13.04 8.30
C ALA A 213 -3.90 -13.96 9.43
N SER A 214 -2.69 -13.76 9.96
CA SER A 214 -2.15 -14.57 11.06
C SER A 214 -2.94 -14.42 12.37
N VAL A 215 -3.43 -13.22 12.68
CA VAL A 215 -4.26 -12.95 13.86
C VAL A 215 -5.63 -13.59 13.68
N SER A 216 -6.20 -13.55 12.47
CA SER A 216 -7.47 -14.23 12.18
C SER A 216 -7.35 -15.76 12.33
N ALA A 217 -6.24 -16.34 11.86
CA ALA A 217 -5.94 -17.76 12.04
C ALA A 217 -5.78 -18.13 13.52
N LYS A 218 -5.00 -17.35 14.29
CA LYS A 218 -4.86 -17.58 15.74
C LYS A 218 -6.19 -17.46 16.50
N ARG A 219 -7.09 -16.56 16.07
CA ARG A 219 -8.44 -16.46 16.66
C ARG A 219 -9.29 -17.69 16.34
N ALA A 220 -9.17 -18.25 15.14
CA ALA A 220 -9.83 -19.50 14.77
C ALA A 220 -9.27 -20.68 15.59
N ASP A 221 -7.95 -20.78 15.74
CA ASP A 221 -7.29 -21.82 16.55
C ASP A 221 -7.70 -21.75 18.03
N ILE A 222 -7.79 -20.54 18.60
CA ILE A 222 -8.27 -20.36 19.98
C ILE A 222 -9.74 -20.79 20.11
N ALA A 223 -10.59 -20.41 19.15
CA ALA A 223 -12.01 -20.80 19.16
C ALA A 223 -12.17 -22.33 19.05
N GLU A 224 -11.38 -22.98 18.20
CA GLU A 224 -11.37 -24.44 18.05
C GLU A 224 -10.82 -25.14 19.31
N GLY A 225 -9.72 -24.63 19.87
CA GLY A 225 -9.15 -25.13 21.13
C GLY A 225 -10.12 -25.00 22.32
N GLN A 226 -10.96 -23.96 22.33
CA GLN A 226 -11.98 -23.76 23.35
C GLN A 226 -13.12 -24.79 23.24
N ILE A 227 -13.48 -25.21 22.02
CA ILE A 227 -14.47 -26.27 21.76
C ILE A 227 -13.92 -27.64 22.21
N ILE A 228 -12.67 -27.96 21.86
CA ILE A 228 -12.01 -29.21 22.27
C ILE A 228 -11.82 -29.28 23.79
N GLY A 229 -11.45 -28.16 24.42
CA GLY A 229 -11.33 -28.05 25.88
C GLY A 229 -12.64 -28.28 26.63
N TRP A 230 -13.78 -27.90 26.05
CA TRP A 230 -15.09 -28.15 26.66
C TRP A 230 -15.49 -29.62 26.59
N GLY A 231 -15.15 -30.30 25.48
CA GLY A 231 -15.37 -31.75 25.32
C GLY A 231 -14.57 -32.59 26.32
N SER A 232 -13.31 -32.23 26.57
CA SER A 232 -12.46 -32.98 27.52
C SER A 232 -12.91 -32.80 28.99
N LEU A 233 -13.45 -31.63 29.32
CA LEU A 233 -13.95 -31.33 30.67
C LEU A 233 -15.21 -32.15 31.00
N HIS A 234 -16.12 -32.32 30.03
CA HIS A 234 -17.27 -33.23 30.19
C HIS A 234 -16.84 -34.69 30.37
N LEU A 235 -15.89 -35.17 29.57
CA LEU A 235 -15.37 -36.53 29.69
C LEU A 235 -14.76 -36.78 31.08
N MET A 236 -13.95 -35.83 31.58
CA MET A 236 -13.35 -35.92 32.91
C MET A 236 -14.42 -35.97 34.02
N LEU A 237 -15.49 -35.19 33.89
CA LEU A 237 -16.59 -35.15 34.85
C LEU A 237 -17.37 -36.47 34.89
N TYR A 238 -17.61 -37.10 33.72
CA TYR A 238 -18.21 -38.43 33.65
C TYR A 238 -17.33 -39.51 34.28
N VAL A 239 -16.01 -39.47 34.06
CA VAL A 239 -15.07 -40.41 34.67
C VAL A 239 -15.04 -40.27 36.19
N LEU A 240 -15.00 -39.04 36.70
CA LEU A 240 -15.03 -38.75 38.14
C LEU A 240 -16.34 -39.22 38.78
N ALA A 241 -17.48 -38.95 38.14
CA ALA A 241 -18.78 -39.40 38.60
C ALA A 241 -18.89 -40.93 38.63
N GLY A 242 -18.39 -41.61 37.58
CA GLY A 242 -18.32 -43.07 37.54
C GLY A 242 -17.48 -43.65 38.67
N PHE A 243 -16.35 -43.04 38.98
CA PHE A 243 -15.50 -43.44 40.10
C PHE A 243 -16.19 -43.26 41.46
N LEU A 244 -16.88 -42.14 41.68
CA LEU A 244 -17.64 -41.89 42.91
C LEU A 244 -18.76 -42.93 43.12
N VAL A 245 -19.47 -43.30 42.05
CA VAL A 245 -20.51 -44.34 42.12
C VAL A 245 -19.90 -45.68 42.51
N LEU A 246 -18.78 -46.08 41.88
CA LEU A 246 -18.07 -47.31 42.23
C LEU A 246 -17.59 -47.32 43.69
N MET A 247 -17.04 -46.20 44.17
CA MET A 247 -16.57 -46.07 45.54
C MET A 247 -17.73 -46.18 46.55
N PHE A 248 -18.88 -45.58 46.23
CA PHE A 248 -20.09 -45.66 47.04
C PHE A 248 -20.61 -47.10 47.16
N PHE A 249 -20.65 -47.85 46.04
CA PHE A 249 -20.98 -49.28 46.08
C PHE A 249 -19.99 -50.08 46.93
N PHE A 250 -18.70 -49.77 46.85
CA PHE A 250 -17.68 -50.43 47.66
C PHE A 250 -17.89 -50.18 49.16
N LEU A 251 -18.25 -48.95 49.55
CA LEU A 251 -18.60 -48.60 50.92
C LEU A 251 -19.86 -49.33 51.40
N LEU A 252 -20.91 -49.43 50.59
CA LEU A 252 -22.11 -50.18 50.94
C LEU A 252 -21.81 -51.65 51.20
N ILE A 253 -21.04 -52.29 50.31
CA ILE A 253 -20.62 -53.69 50.48
C ILE A 253 -19.75 -53.85 51.74
N ALA A 254 -18.85 -52.90 52.02
CA ALA A 254 -18.01 -52.93 53.21
C ALA A 254 -18.84 -52.81 54.51
N ILE A 255 -19.84 -51.93 54.52
CA ILE A 255 -20.76 -51.75 55.66
C ILE A 255 -21.60 -53.01 55.87
N GLU A 256 -22.19 -53.57 54.81
CA GLU A 256 -22.97 -54.82 54.90
C GLU A 256 -22.11 -55.97 55.44
N ARG A 257 -20.86 -56.09 54.96
CA ARG A 257 -19.93 -57.09 55.45
C ARG A 257 -19.56 -56.89 56.92
N HIS A 258 -19.43 -55.65 57.37
CA HIS A 258 -19.14 -55.33 58.77
C HIS A 258 -20.33 -55.67 59.67
N GLN A 259 -21.56 -55.31 59.27
CA GLN A 259 -22.78 -55.64 60.00
C GLN A 259 -23.02 -57.16 60.10
N ARG A 260 -22.77 -57.91 59.01
CA ARG A 260 -22.83 -59.38 59.04
C ARG A 260 -21.79 -60.01 59.97
N ARG A 261 -20.61 -59.40 60.13
CA ARG A 261 -19.59 -59.88 61.08
C ARG A 261 -19.96 -59.62 62.55
N VAL A 262 -20.68 -58.53 62.84
CA VAL A 262 -21.13 -58.20 64.19
C VAL A 262 -22.28 -59.11 64.62
N ASN A 263 -23.22 -59.42 63.72
CA ASN A 263 -24.35 -60.31 64.02
C ASN A 263 -24.00 -61.80 64.21
N VAL A 264 -22.79 -62.24 63.88
CA VAL A 264 -22.33 -63.64 64.08
C VAL A 264 -21.60 -63.82 65.43
N ARG A 265 -21.39 -62.75 66.20
CA ARG A 265 -20.77 -62.77 67.54
C ARG A 265 -21.71 -62.33 68.67
N GLY A 266 -23.01 -62.28 68.40
CA GLY A 266 -24.07 -62.14 69.41
C GLY A 266 -24.54 -63.50 69.90
#